data_AF-A0A9C8U1T2-F1
#
_entry.id   AF-A0A9C8U1T2-F1
#
_cell.length_a   1.000
_cell.length_b   1.000
_cell.length_c   1.000
_cell.angle_alpha   90.00
_cell.angle_beta   90.00
_cell.angle_gamma   90.00
#
_symmetry.space_group_name_H-M   'P 1'
#
loop_
_entity.id
_entity.type
_entity.pdbx_description
1 polymer ?
#
loop_
_entity_poly.entity_id
_entity_poly.type
_entity_poly.pdbx_seq_one_letter_code
_entity_poly.pdbx_strand_id
1 'polypeptide(L)'
;MSNIFNNLRSIDRTSVGLAAMPALFVLLWSTGFIGAKFGLPYAEPFTFLFIRFVFTLILLIPLVLLIRIPWPSSPRLWTHIAISGFLVHGAYLGGVFYGIYLGMPAGLAALLVGLQPLLTAAFAGPLLGETLARRQWVGLILGLLGISLVLGSKLEMGDALFDGFGISALLCVTAALLGISLGTLYQKRYCTTMPLLSGAVIQYLAAGALLGGGALLFETRQVEWSSTFVLTLAWLVLILSIAAILLLMALIKKGEASRVASLFYLVPPVTALQAWWLFDERLPVLGLVGMVVAIIGVVMVVRKPANKAG
;
A
#
# COMPACT_ATOMS: atom_id res chain seq x y z
N MET A 1 -31.24 11.30 6.94
CA MET A 1 -29.99 11.05 6.20
C MET A 1 -29.51 12.24 5.32
N SER A 2 -30.01 13.46 5.52
CA SER A 2 -29.67 14.63 4.68
C SER A 2 -28.55 15.51 5.27
N ASN A 3 -28.50 15.70 6.59
CA ASN A 3 -27.78 16.87 7.14
C ASN A 3 -26.28 16.70 7.39
N ILE A 4 -25.77 15.52 7.77
CA ILE A 4 -24.31 15.34 7.99
C ILE A 4 -23.55 15.37 6.66
N PHE A 5 -24.13 14.82 5.59
CA PHE A 5 -23.51 14.79 4.26
C PHE A 5 -23.72 16.10 3.46
N ASN A 6 -24.78 16.87 3.76
CA ASN A 6 -24.98 18.19 3.14
C ASN A 6 -24.09 19.28 3.74
N ASN A 7 -23.74 19.22 5.02
CA ASN A 7 -22.74 20.14 5.61
C ASN A 7 -21.33 19.98 5.02
N LEU A 8 -21.05 18.89 4.29
CA LEU A 8 -19.79 18.72 3.55
C LEU A 8 -19.83 19.30 2.13
N ARG A 9 -21.00 19.76 1.65
CA ARG A 9 -21.15 20.43 0.34
C ARG A 9 -20.93 21.94 0.41
N SER A 10 -21.08 22.56 1.58
CA SER A 10 -20.96 24.01 1.78
C SER A 10 -19.59 24.48 2.31
N ILE A 11 -18.63 23.57 2.52
CA ILE A 11 -17.28 23.95 2.95
C ILE A 11 -16.49 24.39 1.71
N ASP A 12 -16.21 25.69 1.68
CA ASP A 12 -15.44 26.39 0.67
C ASP A 12 -14.13 25.65 0.32
N ARG A 13 -13.84 25.54 -0.98
CA ARG A 13 -12.68 24.80 -1.53
C ARG A 13 -11.32 25.36 -1.06
N THR A 14 -11.34 26.52 -0.40
CA THR A 14 -10.22 27.30 0.13
C THR A 14 -9.84 26.96 1.57
N SER A 15 -10.62 26.16 2.31
CA SER A 15 -10.25 25.84 3.70
C SER A 15 -8.95 25.02 3.75
N VAL A 16 -7.97 25.51 4.52
CA VAL A 16 -6.64 24.89 4.70
C VAL A 16 -6.74 23.39 5.06
N GLY A 17 -7.79 23.01 5.81
CA GLY A 17 -8.07 21.61 6.14
C GLY A 17 -8.29 20.73 4.91
N LEU A 18 -9.01 21.20 3.89
CA LEU A 18 -9.23 20.47 2.63
C LEU A 18 -7.95 20.35 1.80
N ALA A 19 -7.12 21.40 1.78
CA ALA A 19 -5.85 21.38 1.08
C ALA A 19 -4.83 20.42 1.73
N ALA A 20 -4.94 20.20 3.05
CA ALA A 20 -4.08 19.30 3.81
C ALA A 20 -4.49 17.82 3.73
N MET A 21 -5.76 17.50 3.42
CA MET A 21 -6.28 16.12 3.40
C MET A 21 -5.43 15.13 2.56
N PRO A 22 -4.96 15.48 1.34
CA PRO A 22 -4.14 14.55 0.56
C PRO A 22 -2.75 14.30 1.17
N ALA A 23 -2.14 15.33 1.78
CA ALA A 23 -0.86 15.19 2.47
C ALA A 23 -1.00 14.37 3.76
N LEU A 24 -2.05 14.65 4.54
CA LEU A 24 -2.42 13.85 5.70
C LEU A 24 -2.65 12.38 5.32
N PHE A 25 -3.36 12.14 4.22
CA PHE A 25 -3.59 10.79 3.73
C PHE A 25 -2.27 10.06 3.45
N VAL A 26 -1.30 10.69 2.79
CA VAL A 26 0.03 10.07 2.56
C VAL A 26 0.77 9.82 3.86
N LEU A 27 0.79 10.80 4.77
CA LEU A 27 1.44 10.66 6.07
C LEU A 27 0.87 9.47 6.85
N LEU A 28 -0.46 9.32 6.86
CA LEU A 28 -1.12 8.19 7.51
C LEU A 28 -0.83 6.88 6.76
N TRP A 29 -0.89 6.89 5.44
CA TRP A 29 -0.69 5.69 4.63
C TRP A 29 0.74 5.13 4.75
N SER A 30 1.76 6.00 4.81
CA SER A 30 3.16 5.59 4.96
C SER A 30 3.44 4.90 6.30
N THR A 31 2.68 5.23 7.36
CA THR A 31 2.83 4.57 8.67
C THR A 31 2.49 3.09 8.66
N GLY A 32 1.97 2.52 7.56
CA GLY A 32 1.72 1.08 7.45
C GLY A 32 2.98 0.25 7.57
N PHE A 33 4.09 0.73 6.99
CA PHE A 33 5.41 0.08 7.10
C PHE A 33 6.00 0.25 8.52
N ILE A 34 5.74 1.40 9.14
CA ILE A 34 6.17 1.72 10.51
C ILE A 34 5.43 0.84 11.53
N GLY A 35 4.13 0.65 11.35
CA GLY A 35 3.33 -0.25 12.18
C GLY A 35 3.74 -1.72 12.03
N ALA A 36 4.26 -2.13 10.87
CA ALA A 36 4.90 -3.44 10.74
C ALA A 36 6.12 -3.54 11.67
N LYS A 37 7.04 -2.56 11.62
CA LYS A 37 8.22 -2.53 12.51
C LYS A 37 7.88 -2.52 14.00
N PHE A 38 6.85 -1.77 14.42
CA PHE A 38 6.43 -1.77 15.83
C PHE A 38 5.74 -3.04 16.28
N GLY A 39 4.98 -3.72 15.40
CA GLY A 39 4.16 -4.86 15.79
C GLY A 39 4.84 -6.22 15.66
N LEU A 40 5.76 -6.37 14.69
CA LEU A 40 6.46 -7.63 14.42
C LEU A 40 7.35 -8.17 15.56
N PRO A 41 7.87 -7.36 16.49
CA PRO A 41 8.54 -7.88 17.69
C PRO A 41 7.62 -8.70 18.62
N TYR A 42 6.30 -8.53 18.51
CA TYR A 42 5.33 -9.10 19.44
C TYR A 42 4.47 -10.21 18.83
N ALA A 43 4.47 -10.36 17.52
CA ALA A 43 3.67 -11.36 16.81
C ALA A 43 4.27 -11.65 15.43
N GLU A 44 4.17 -12.91 15.01
CA GLU A 44 4.59 -13.32 13.67
C GLU A 44 3.71 -12.66 12.58
N PRO A 45 4.25 -12.43 11.37
CA PRO A 45 3.63 -11.58 10.34
C PRO A 45 2.19 -11.95 9.96
N PHE A 46 1.91 -13.22 9.71
CA PHE A 46 0.62 -13.68 9.24
C PHE A 46 -0.41 -13.66 10.36
N THR A 47 -0.01 -14.04 11.57
CA THR A 47 -0.81 -13.94 12.79
C THR A 47 -1.19 -12.49 13.06
N PHE A 48 -0.23 -11.58 13.01
CA PHE A 48 -0.47 -10.16 13.23
C PHE A 48 -1.44 -9.57 12.19
N LEU A 49 -1.22 -9.86 10.90
CA LEU A 49 -2.10 -9.38 9.84
C LEU A 49 -3.49 -10.01 9.91
N PHE A 50 -3.59 -11.30 10.26
CA PHE A 50 -4.87 -11.98 10.45
C PHE A 50 -5.68 -11.30 11.57
N ILE A 51 -5.06 -11.07 12.73
CA ILE A 51 -5.68 -10.36 13.85
C ILE A 51 -6.13 -8.96 13.42
N ARG A 52 -5.27 -8.22 12.72
CA ARG A 52 -5.61 -6.91 12.15
C ARG A 52 -6.84 -6.98 11.24
N PHE A 53 -6.94 -7.97 10.35
CA PHE A 53 -8.09 -8.12 9.47
C PHE A 53 -9.35 -8.51 10.23
N VAL A 54 -9.27 -9.40 11.22
CA VAL A 54 -10.41 -9.75 12.09
C VAL A 54 -10.96 -8.51 12.78
N PHE A 55 -10.12 -7.71 13.45
CA PHE A 55 -10.57 -6.47 14.09
C PHE A 55 -11.10 -5.44 13.10
N THR A 56 -10.45 -5.32 11.93
CA THR A 56 -10.95 -4.43 10.87
C THR A 56 -12.35 -4.86 10.41
N LEU A 57 -12.58 -6.16 10.20
CA LEU A 57 -13.86 -6.71 9.77
C LEU A 57 -14.95 -6.55 10.84
N ILE A 58 -14.60 -6.78 12.12
CA ILE A 58 -15.51 -6.56 13.26
C ILE A 58 -16.05 -5.13 13.28
N LEU A 59 -15.27 -4.14 12.83
CA LEU A 59 -15.69 -2.75 12.78
C LEU A 59 -16.33 -2.36 11.45
N LEU A 60 -15.77 -2.85 10.33
CA LEU A 60 -16.18 -2.45 8.99
C LEU A 60 -17.51 -3.10 8.57
N ILE A 61 -17.78 -4.35 8.99
CA ILE A 61 -19.05 -5.03 8.67
C ILE A 61 -20.25 -4.28 9.30
N PRO A 62 -20.28 -3.99 10.61
CA PRO A 62 -21.35 -3.18 11.19
C PRO A 62 -21.48 -1.81 10.54
N LEU A 63 -20.36 -1.15 10.20
CA LEU A 63 -20.38 0.14 9.51
C LEU A 63 -21.07 0.06 8.15
N VAL A 64 -20.74 -0.95 7.35
CA VAL A 64 -21.35 -1.23 6.03
C VAL A 64 -22.85 -1.49 6.17
N LEU A 65 -23.26 -2.27 7.17
CA LEU A 65 -24.66 -2.59 7.45
C LEU A 65 -25.44 -1.35 7.94
N LEU A 66 -24.85 -0.55 8.83
CA LEU A 66 -25.46 0.66 9.40
C LEU A 66 -25.68 1.73 8.33
N ILE A 67 -24.70 1.93 7.45
CA ILE A 67 -24.77 2.90 6.35
C ILE A 67 -25.58 2.35 5.17
N ARG A 68 -25.92 1.05 5.18
CA ARG A 68 -26.69 0.36 4.13
C ARG A 68 -26.01 0.47 2.76
N ILE A 69 -24.69 0.28 2.73
CA ILE A 69 -23.93 0.25 1.48
C ILE A 69 -24.37 -0.99 0.67
N PRO A 70 -24.63 -0.85 -0.64
CA PRO A 70 -24.99 -1.98 -1.48
C PRO A 70 -23.86 -3.01 -1.53
N TRP A 71 -24.22 -4.28 -1.57
CA TRP A 71 -23.27 -5.38 -1.82
C TRP A 71 -23.12 -5.61 -3.33
N PRO A 72 -22.04 -6.28 -3.77
CA PRO A 72 -21.84 -6.56 -5.19
C PRO A 72 -23.03 -7.33 -5.78
N SER A 73 -23.47 -6.89 -6.97
CA SER A 73 -24.73 -7.31 -7.60
C SER A 73 -24.74 -8.73 -8.16
N SER A 74 -23.58 -9.37 -8.33
CA SER A 74 -23.48 -10.71 -8.91
C SER A 74 -22.49 -11.59 -8.15
N PRO A 75 -22.75 -12.90 -7.98
CA PRO A 75 -21.82 -13.83 -7.35
C PRO A 75 -20.44 -13.86 -8.02
N ARG A 76 -20.39 -13.65 -9.33
CA ARG A 76 -19.14 -13.55 -10.09
C ARG A 76 -18.31 -12.33 -9.69
N LEU A 77 -18.94 -11.21 -9.36
CA LEU A 77 -18.21 -10.04 -8.87
C LEU A 77 -17.62 -10.29 -7.47
N TRP A 78 -18.27 -11.07 -6.62
CA TRP A 78 -17.71 -11.46 -5.33
C TRP A 78 -16.39 -12.23 -5.49
N THR A 79 -16.33 -13.20 -6.42
CA THR A 79 -15.10 -13.96 -6.64
C THR A 79 -13.98 -13.09 -7.20
N HIS A 80 -14.29 -12.18 -8.14
CA HIS A 80 -13.30 -11.23 -8.66
C HIS A 80 -12.77 -10.28 -7.57
N ILE A 81 -13.65 -9.78 -6.69
CA ILE A 81 -13.24 -8.94 -5.55
C ILE A 81 -12.39 -9.74 -4.57
N ALA A 82 -12.73 -10.99 -4.30
CA ALA A 82 -11.94 -11.85 -3.42
C ALA A 82 -10.53 -12.11 -3.98
N ILE A 83 -10.41 -12.42 -5.27
CA ILE A 83 -9.10 -12.58 -5.95
C ILE A 83 -8.31 -11.26 -5.89
N SER A 84 -8.98 -10.14 -6.12
CA SER A 84 -8.37 -8.82 -5.97
C SER A 84 -7.85 -8.60 -4.55
N GLY A 85 -8.62 -8.94 -3.51
CA GLY A 85 -8.22 -8.80 -2.11
C GLY A 85 -7.07 -9.73 -1.72
N PHE A 86 -7.09 -10.96 -2.21
CA PHE A 86 -5.97 -11.89 -2.07
C PHE A 86 -4.67 -11.26 -2.58
N LEU A 87 -4.68 -10.62 -3.75
CA LEU A 87 -3.49 -10.03 -4.36
C LEU A 87 -3.10 -8.68 -3.71
N VAL A 88 -4.06 -7.76 -3.62
CA VAL A 88 -3.87 -6.36 -3.18
C VAL A 88 -3.63 -6.26 -1.67
N HIS A 89 -4.14 -7.18 -0.88
CA HIS A 89 -3.97 -7.17 0.58
C HIS A 89 -3.24 -8.39 1.09
N GLY A 90 -3.61 -9.60 0.65
CA GLY A 90 -2.98 -10.84 1.11
C GLY A 90 -1.51 -10.95 0.72
N ALA A 91 -1.23 -11.10 -0.58
CA ALA A 91 0.12 -11.22 -1.12
C ALA A 91 0.96 -9.96 -0.86
N TYR A 92 0.36 -8.78 -1.04
CA TYR A 92 1.02 -7.51 -0.78
C TYR A 92 1.44 -7.35 0.69
N LEU A 93 0.49 -7.32 1.63
CA LEU A 93 0.82 -7.06 3.04
C LEU A 93 1.56 -8.24 3.65
N GLY A 94 1.19 -9.47 3.29
CA GLY A 94 1.90 -10.67 3.72
C GLY A 94 3.37 -10.63 3.32
N GLY A 95 3.67 -10.37 2.05
CA GLY A 95 5.07 -10.29 1.58
C GLY A 95 5.85 -9.11 2.17
N VAL A 96 5.22 -7.94 2.36
CA VAL A 96 5.88 -6.79 3.03
C VAL A 96 6.18 -7.10 4.49
N PHE A 97 5.19 -7.55 5.26
CA PHE A 97 5.37 -7.79 6.70
C PHE A 97 6.36 -8.93 6.93
N TYR A 98 6.29 -9.99 6.13
CA TYR A 98 7.25 -11.09 6.22
C TYR A 98 8.65 -10.65 5.79
N GLY A 99 8.77 -9.82 4.75
CA GLY A 99 10.07 -9.24 4.36
C GLY A 99 10.70 -8.38 5.47
N ILE A 100 9.91 -7.54 6.13
CA ILE A 100 10.36 -6.72 7.26
C ILE A 100 10.73 -7.60 8.47
N TYR A 101 9.95 -8.65 8.73
CA TYR A 101 10.24 -9.63 9.79
C TYR A 101 11.58 -10.35 9.55
N LEU A 102 11.91 -10.65 8.29
CA LEU A 102 13.21 -11.21 7.89
C LEU A 102 14.34 -10.17 7.85
N GLY A 103 14.12 -8.95 8.37
CA GLY A 103 15.14 -7.92 8.55
C GLY A 103 15.11 -6.80 7.52
N MET A 104 14.23 -6.82 6.50
CA MET A 104 14.21 -5.74 5.51
C MET A 104 13.87 -4.40 6.17
N PRO A 105 14.68 -3.34 5.93
CA PRO A 105 14.36 -1.99 6.38
C PRO A 105 13.00 -1.51 5.85
N ALA A 106 12.22 -0.84 6.68
CA ALA A 106 10.89 -0.38 6.31
C ALA A 106 10.93 0.64 5.16
N GLY A 107 11.92 1.53 5.17
CA GLY A 107 12.13 2.49 4.08
C GLY A 107 12.42 1.81 2.74
N LEU A 108 13.23 0.74 2.75
CA LEU A 108 13.56 -0.01 1.54
C LEU A 108 12.36 -0.82 1.03
N ALA A 109 11.62 -1.49 1.93
CA ALA A 109 10.40 -2.20 1.55
C ALA A 109 9.37 -1.27 0.89
N ALA A 110 9.20 -0.06 1.45
CA ALA A 110 8.31 0.95 0.88
C ALA A 110 8.78 1.43 -0.50
N LEU A 111 10.08 1.62 -0.69
CA LEU A 111 10.63 1.99 -2.00
C LEU A 111 10.39 0.90 -3.04
N LEU A 112 10.71 -0.35 -2.73
CA LEU A 112 10.54 -1.48 -3.65
C LEU A 112 9.08 -1.66 -4.05
N VAL A 113 8.15 -1.61 -3.11
CA VAL A 113 6.71 -1.67 -3.44
C VAL A 113 6.27 -0.40 -4.18
N GLY A 114 6.84 0.76 -3.86
CA GLY A 114 6.56 2.04 -4.51
C GLY A 114 6.82 2.04 -6.02
N LEU A 115 7.56 1.05 -6.52
CA LEU A 115 7.77 0.79 -7.95
C LEU A 115 6.57 0.16 -8.65
N GLN A 116 5.54 -0.23 -7.91
CA GLN A 116 4.31 -0.80 -8.44
C GLN A 116 3.85 -0.13 -9.75
N PRO A 117 3.82 1.20 -9.89
CA PRO A 117 3.33 1.81 -11.13
C PRO A 117 4.18 1.48 -12.37
N LEU A 118 5.48 1.26 -12.19
CA LEU A 118 6.37 0.81 -13.26
C LEU A 118 5.98 -0.60 -13.70
N LEU A 119 5.82 -1.51 -12.74
CA LEU A 119 5.49 -2.89 -13.02
C LEU A 119 4.07 -3.06 -13.56
N THR A 120 3.12 -2.32 -13.01
CA THR A 120 1.75 -2.18 -13.52
C THR A 120 1.75 -1.68 -14.97
N ALA A 121 2.55 -0.68 -15.32
CA ALA A 121 2.65 -0.20 -16.69
C ALA A 121 3.29 -1.24 -17.63
N ALA A 122 4.35 -1.91 -17.20
CA ALA A 122 5.00 -2.97 -17.96
C ALA A 122 4.02 -4.13 -18.27
N PHE A 123 3.17 -4.51 -17.31
CA PHE A 123 2.17 -5.56 -17.48
C PHE A 123 0.86 -5.09 -18.13
N ALA A 124 0.59 -3.78 -18.18
CA ALA A 124 -0.64 -3.25 -18.79
C ALA A 124 -0.76 -3.61 -20.28
N GLY A 125 0.35 -3.68 -21.03
CA GLY A 125 0.32 -4.09 -22.42
C GLY A 125 -0.14 -5.53 -22.62
N PRO A 126 0.56 -6.53 -22.07
CA PRO A 126 0.15 -7.93 -22.20
C PRO A 126 -1.22 -8.24 -21.58
N LEU A 127 -1.58 -7.63 -20.44
CA LEU A 127 -2.81 -7.98 -19.71
C LEU A 127 -4.03 -7.14 -20.09
N LEU A 128 -3.85 -5.90 -20.54
CA LEU A 128 -4.96 -4.98 -20.87
C LEU A 128 -4.95 -4.52 -22.34
N GLY A 129 -3.91 -4.85 -23.11
CA GLY A 129 -3.75 -4.40 -24.50
C GLY A 129 -3.29 -2.94 -24.63
N GLU A 130 -2.77 -2.33 -23.56
CA GLU A 130 -2.35 -0.92 -23.54
C GLU A 130 -0.92 -0.74 -24.13
N THR A 131 -0.69 0.27 -24.97
CA THR A 131 0.66 0.55 -25.51
C THR A 131 1.42 1.55 -24.64
N LEU A 132 2.71 1.29 -24.42
CA LEU A 132 3.59 2.17 -23.65
C LEU A 132 4.16 3.29 -24.51
N ALA A 133 4.03 4.54 -24.04
CA ALA A 133 4.70 5.67 -24.65
C ALA A 133 6.22 5.64 -24.38
N ARG A 134 7.02 6.25 -25.27
CA ARG A 134 8.49 6.37 -25.12
C ARG A 134 8.90 6.94 -23.76
N ARG A 135 8.15 7.92 -23.25
CA ARG A 135 8.37 8.51 -21.92
C ARG A 135 8.21 7.50 -20.78
N GLN A 136 7.25 6.59 -20.89
CA GLN A 136 7.01 5.56 -19.89
C GLN A 136 8.16 4.55 -19.90
N TRP A 137 8.68 4.17 -21.07
CA TRP A 137 9.89 3.35 -21.17
C TRP A 137 11.11 3.97 -20.48
N VAL A 138 11.35 5.28 -20.69
CA VAL A 138 12.42 5.99 -19.97
C VAL A 138 12.18 5.95 -18.46
N GLY A 139 10.94 6.14 -18.02
CA GLY A 139 10.58 6.05 -16.60
C GLY A 139 10.82 4.66 -16.00
N LEU A 140 10.55 3.58 -16.75
CA LEU A 140 10.87 2.20 -16.34
C LEU A 140 12.38 2.01 -16.12
N ILE A 141 13.20 2.49 -17.06
CA ILE A 141 14.67 2.39 -16.98
C ILE A 141 15.19 3.18 -15.78
N LEU A 142 14.74 4.43 -15.59
CA LEU A 142 15.12 5.23 -14.43
C LEU A 142 14.70 4.57 -13.11
N GLY A 143 13.51 3.98 -13.07
CA GLY A 143 13.06 3.20 -11.94
C GLY A 143 14.01 2.06 -11.59
N LEU A 144 14.36 1.24 -12.58
CA LEU A 144 15.31 0.13 -12.42
C LEU A 144 16.67 0.63 -11.92
N LEU A 145 17.22 1.67 -12.53
CA LEU A 145 18.49 2.27 -12.12
C LEU A 145 18.43 2.78 -10.68
N GLY A 146 17.36 3.48 -10.29
CA GLY A 146 17.20 4.00 -8.94
C GLY A 146 17.23 2.90 -7.88
N ILE A 147 16.58 1.77 -8.14
CA ILE A 147 16.58 0.61 -7.24
C ILE A 147 17.97 -0.01 -7.17
N SER A 148 18.63 -0.21 -8.32
CA SER A 148 19.99 -0.75 -8.36
C SER A 148 20.95 0.11 -7.56
N LEU A 149 20.79 1.44 -7.59
CA LEU A 149 21.56 2.37 -6.75
C LEU A 149 21.23 2.21 -5.26
N VAL A 150 19.94 2.08 -4.89
CA VAL A 150 19.57 1.88 -3.48
C VAL A 150 20.09 0.56 -2.95
N LEU A 151 19.91 -0.55 -3.67
CA LEU A 151 20.45 -1.85 -3.29
C LEU A 151 21.98 -1.85 -3.29
N GLY A 152 22.61 -1.19 -4.27
CA GLY A 152 24.06 -1.06 -4.37
C GLY A 152 24.67 -0.21 -3.27
N SER A 153 23.93 0.77 -2.73
CA SER A 153 24.42 1.64 -1.64
C SER A 153 24.74 0.90 -0.34
N LYS A 154 24.19 -0.31 -0.14
CA LYS A 154 24.58 -1.17 0.96
C LYS A 154 26.01 -1.71 0.83
N LEU A 155 26.47 -1.97 -0.40
CA LEU A 155 27.84 -2.45 -0.64
C LEU A 155 28.90 -1.40 -0.28
N GLU A 156 28.57 -0.10 -0.39
CA GLU A 156 29.47 0.99 -0.02
C GLU A 156 29.69 1.10 1.49
N MET A 157 28.76 0.60 2.31
CA MET A 157 28.92 0.56 3.77
C MET A 157 29.85 -0.56 4.25
N GLY A 158 30.40 -1.37 3.33
CA GLY A 158 31.21 -2.55 3.67
C GLY A 158 30.36 -3.78 4.05
N ASP A 159 29.03 -3.64 4.01
CA ASP A 159 28.08 -4.72 4.21
C ASP A 159 28.02 -5.61 2.96
N ALA A 160 27.88 -6.93 3.14
CA ALA A 160 27.45 -7.77 2.03
C ALA A 160 26.10 -7.25 1.48
N LEU A 161 25.80 -7.47 0.19
CA LEU A 161 24.53 -7.05 -0.46
C LEU A 161 23.27 -7.50 0.32
N PHE A 162 23.42 -8.54 1.14
CA PHE A 162 22.40 -9.16 1.99
C PHE A 162 22.70 -9.08 3.50
N ASP A 163 23.67 -8.25 3.92
CA ASP A 163 23.90 -8.03 5.34
C ASP A 163 22.72 -7.23 5.93
N GLY A 164 22.17 -7.74 7.02
CA GLY A 164 20.98 -7.22 7.70
C GLY A 164 19.62 -7.68 7.13
N PHE A 165 19.54 -8.23 5.91
CA PHE A 165 18.35 -8.97 5.44
C PHE A 165 18.71 -9.97 4.32
N GLY A 166 18.28 -11.22 4.47
CA GLY A 166 18.59 -12.28 3.50
C GLY A 166 17.84 -12.14 2.17
N ILE A 167 18.27 -12.88 1.15
CA ILE A 167 17.59 -12.97 -0.16
C ILE A 167 16.09 -13.33 -0.03
N SER A 168 15.73 -14.08 1.01
CA SER A 168 14.35 -14.41 1.36
C SER A 168 13.49 -13.16 1.59
N ALA A 169 14.00 -12.15 2.31
CA ALA A 169 13.29 -10.91 2.54
C ALA A 169 13.03 -10.15 1.22
N LEU A 170 14.03 -10.12 0.33
CA LEU A 170 13.89 -9.53 -1.00
C LEU A 170 12.86 -10.27 -1.85
N LEU A 171 12.84 -11.60 -1.81
CA LEU A 171 11.84 -12.41 -2.50
C LEU A 171 10.44 -12.14 -1.96
N CYS A 172 10.26 -12.02 -0.64
CA CYS A 172 8.98 -11.68 -0.02
C CYS A 172 8.46 -10.31 -0.48
N VAL A 173 9.30 -9.28 -0.49
CA VAL A 173 8.89 -7.93 -0.93
C VAL A 173 8.70 -7.85 -2.45
N THR A 174 9.46 -8.63 -3.22
CA THR A 174 9.25 -8.75 -4.67
C THR A 174 7.92 -9.45 -4.97
N ALA A 175 7.59 -10.51 -4.23
CA ALA A 175 6.28 -11.17 -4.32
C ALA A 175 5.14 -10.21 -3.92
N ALA A 176 5.36 -9.36 -2.90
CA ALA A 176 4.41 -8.31 -2.55
C ALA A 176 4.21 -7.29 -3.66
N LEU A 177 5.30 -6.81 -4.28
CA LEU A 177 5.28 -5.90 -5.42
C LEU A 177 4.54 -6.51 -6.62
N LEU A 178 4.79 -7.79 -6.93
CA LEU A 178 4.07 -8.52 -7.98
C LEU A 178 2.58 -8.66 -7.63
N GLY A 179 2.27 -9.04 -6.39
CA GLY A 179 0.92 -9.18 -5.87
C GLY A 179 0.10 -7.89 -6.01
N ILE A 180 0.64 -6.76 -5.53
CA ILE A 180 -0.06 -5.47 -5.65
C ILE A 180 -0.17 -4.99 -7.10
N SER A 181 0.85 -5.23 -7.93
CA SER A 181 0.84 -4.80 -9.35
C SER A 181 -0.17 -5.59 -10.18
N LEU A 182 -0.19 -6.91 -10.05
CA LEU A 182 -1.16 -7.78 -10.71
C LEU A 182 -2.56 -7.59 -10.13
N GLY A 183 -2.67 -7.46 -8.81
CA GLY A 183 -3.92 -7.23 -8.10
C GLY A 183 -4.61 -5.95 -8.54
N THR A 184 -3.85 -4.86 -8.69
CA THR A 184 -4.42 -3.58 -9.16
C THR A 184 -4.85 -3.63 -10.63
N LEU A 185 -4.09 -4.30 -11.50
CA LEU A 185 -4.52 -4.56 -12.88
C LEU A 185 -5.78 -5.43 -12.94
N TYR A 186 -5.82 -6.49 -12.13
CA TYR A 186 -6.97 -7.39 -12.02
C TYR A 186 -8.22 -6.64 -11.52
N GLN A 187 -8.07 -5.83 -10.48
CA GLN A 187 -9.13 -4.98 -9.96
C GLN A 187 -9.64 -4.00 -11.02
N LYS A 188 -8.73 -3.34 -11.75
CA LYS A 188 -9.05 -2.43 -12.86
C LYS A 188 -9.79 -3.15 -14.00
N ARG A 189 -9.53 -4.44 -14.23
CA ARG A 189 -10.17 -5.21 -15.30
C ARG A 189 -11.55 -5.75 -14.92
N TYR A 190 -11.71 -6.25 -13.69
CA TYR A 190 -12.89 -7.03 -13.30
C TYR A 190 -13.76 -6.40 -12.22
N CYS A 191 -13.24 -5.42 -11.46
CA CYS A 191 -13.89 -4.90 -10.25
C CYS A 191 -14.22 -3.40 -10.33
N THR A 192 -14.29 -2.81 -11.53
CA THR A 192 -14.52 -1.35 -11.71
C THR A 192 -15.84 -0.86 -11.14
N THR A 193 -16.85 -1.74 -11.08
CA THR A 193 -18.20 -1.43 -10.58
C THR A 193 -18.41 -1.83 -9.12
N MET A 194 -17.37 -2.25 -8.40
CA MET A 194 -17.53 -2.70 -7.02
C MET A 194 -17.86 -1.53 -6.09
N PRO A 195 -18.82 -1.68 -5.16
CA PRO A 195 -19.02 -0.68 -4.10
C PRO A 195 -17.81 -0.70 -3.15
N LEU A 196 -17.24 0.48 -2.87
CA LEU A 196 -15.92 0.57 -2.21
C LEU A 196 -15.85 -0.09 -0.82
N LEU A 197 -16.81 0.19 0.08
CA LEU A 197 -16.74 -0.34 1.46
C LEU A 197 -17.12 -1.82 1.56
N SER A 198 -18.20 -2.26 0.89
CA SER A 198 -18.57 -3.68 0.88
C SER A 198 -17.57 -4.52 0.07
N GLY A 199 -16.99 -3.95 -0.98
CA GLY A 199 -15.85 -4.53 -1.70
C GLY A 199 -14.62 -4.69 -0.80
N ALA A 200 -14.27 -3.68 -0.01
CA ALA A 200 -13.16 -3.76 0.95
C ALA A 200 -13.39 -4.86 2.00
N VAL A 201 -14.62 -5.07 2.48
CA VAL A 201 -14.95 -6.21 3.36
C VAL A 201 -14.61 -7.55 2.69
N ILE A 202 -15.04 -7.76 1.45
CA ILE A 202 -14.76 -9.01 0.71
C ILE A 202 -13.25 -9.17 0.49
N GLN A 203 -12.56 -8.08 0.18
CA GLN A 203 -11.11 -8.11 -0.01
C GLN A 203 -10.38 -8.48 1.29
N TYR A 204 -10.79 -7.93 2.43
CA TYR A 204 -10.23 -8.24 3.74
C TYR A 204 -10.59 -9.64 4.23
N LEU A 205 -11.78 -10.16 3.89
CA LEU A 205 -12.12 -11.57 4.13
C LEU A 205 -11.19 -12.50 3.37
N ALA A 206 -10.96 -12.25 2.08
CA ALA A 206 -10.08 -13.06 1.25
C ALA A 206 -8.61 -12.99 1.73
N ALA A 207 -8.12 -11.80 2.04
CA ALA A 207 -6.78 -11.61 2.58
C ALA A 207 -6.62 -12.23 3.98
N GLY A 208 -7.62 -12.07 4.85
CA GLY A 208 -7.67 -12.68 6.17
C GLY A 208 -7.68 -14.20 6.10
N ALA A 209 -8.44 -14.80 5.19
CA ALA A 209 -8.44 -16.25 4.99
C ALA A 209 -7.07 -16.77 4.55
N LEU A 210 -6.41 -16.09 3.59
CA LEU A 210 -5.07 -16.43 3.15
C LEU A 210 -4.06 -16.38 4.30
N LEU A 211 -4.00 -15.26 5.01
CA LEU A 211 -3.00 -15.05 6.06
C LEU A 211 -3.33 -15.84 7.32
N GLY A 212 -4.60 -16.05 7.64
CA GLY A 212 -5.02 -16.96 8.70
C GLY A 212 -4.61 -18.41 8.40
N GLY A 213 -4.79 -18.85 7.14
CA GLY A 213 -4.26 -20.14 6.68
C GLY A 213 -2.74 -20.21 6.78
N GLY A 214 -2.04 -19.17 6.35
CA GLY A 214 -0.59 -19.05 6.50
C GLY A 214 -0.13 -19.14 7.96
N ALA A 215 -0.81 -18.43 8.87
CA ALA A 215 -0.52 -18.45 10.30
C ALA A 215 -0.75 -19.85 10.90
N LEU A 216 -1.80 -20.55 10.50
CA LEU A 216 -2.08 -21.91 10.97
C LEU A 216 -1.05 -22.94 10.48
N LEU A 217 -0.50 -22.74 9.27
CA LEU A 217 0.41 -23.68 8.64
C LEU A 217 1.88 -23.43 8.97
N PHE A 218 2.27 -22.17 9.18
CA PHE A 218 3.69 -21.77 9.22
C PHE A 218 4.11 -21.03 10.50
N GLU A 219 3.19 -20.65 11.37
CA GLU A 219 3.48 -19.81 12.55
C GLU A 219 3.00 -20.45 13.86
N THR A 220 3.63 -20.05 14.95
CA THR A 220 3.28 -20.47 16.32
C THR A 220 1.97 -19.84 16.80
N ARG A 221 1.57 -18.71 16.20
CA ARG A 221 0.40 -17.90 16.56
C ARG A 221 0.49 -17.32 17.98
N GLN A 222 1.69 -17.26 18.54
CA GLN A 222 1.93 -16.58 19.81
C GLN A 222 1.92 -15.07 19.61
N VAL A 223 1.30 -14.37 20.56
CA VAL A 223 1.18 -12.92 20.56
C VAL A 223 1.52 -12.42 21.95
N GLU A 224 2.52 -11.56 22.03
CA GLU A 224 2.85 -10.82 23.24
C GLU A 224 2.00 -9.55 23.30
N TRP A 225 0.95 -9.57 24.12
CA TRP A 225 0.00 -8.47 24.26
C TRP A 225 0.55 -7.33 25.11
N SER A 226 1.56 -6.62 24.59
CA SER A 226 2.11 -5.42 25.18
C SER A 226 1.30 -4.17 24.83
N SER A 227 1.46 -3.10 25.60
CA SER A 227 0.84 -1.80 25.28
C SER A 227 1.26 -1.29 23.90
N THR A 228 2.52 -1.49 23.52
CA THR A 228 3.05 -1.14 22.20
C THR A 228 2.33 -1.90 21.10
N PHE A 229 2.15 -3.22 21.25
CA PHE A 229 1.43 -4.03 20.26
C PHE A 229 -0.03 -3.60 20.13
N VAL A 230 -0.72 -3.40 21.26
CA VAL A 230 -2.13 -2.98 21.26
C VAL A 230 -2.31 -1.62 20.59
N LEU A 231 -1.47 -0.63 20.92
CA LEU A 231 -1.52 0.70 20.29
C LEU A 231 -1.19 0.64 18.80
N THR A 232 -0.22 -0.17 18.42
CA THR A 232 0.15 -0.38 17.00
C THR A 232 -0.99 -1.04 16.23
N LEU A 233 -1.59 -2.09 16.77
CA LEU A 233 -2.73 -2.78 16.19
C LEU A 233 -3.94 -1.84 16.07
N ALA A 234 -4.23 -1.06 17.13
CA ALA A 234 -5.31 -0.08 17.13
C ALA A 234 -5.09 1.00 16.06
N TRP A 235 -3.85 1.50 15.91
CA TRP A 235 -3.50 2.44 14.85
C TRP A 235 -3.70 1.85 13.46
N LEU A 236 -3.18 0.64 13.22
CA LEU A 236 -3.31 -0.05 11.93
C LEU A 236 -4.77 -0.37 11.56
N VAL A 237 -5.62 -0.67 12.55
CA VAL A 237 -7.04 -0.97 12.34
C VAL A 237 -7.85 0.32 12.17
N LEU A 238 -7.82 1.22 13.15
CA LEU A 238 -8.69 2.40 13.18
C LEU A 238 -8.25 3.45 12.16
N ILE A 239 -6.95 3.74 12.12
CA ILE A 239 -6.43 4.85 11.31
C ILE A 239 -6.19 4.38 9.87
N LEU A 240 -5.48 3.27 9.68
CA LEU A 240 -5.11 2.84 8.33
C LEU A 240 -6.22 2.09 7.62
N SER A 241 -6.86 1.13 8.28
CA SER A 241 -7.86 0.31 7.59
C SER A 241 -9.23 1.00 7.50
N ILE A 242 -9.60 1.88 8.45
CA ILE A 242 -10.91 2.53 8.46
C ILE A 242 -10.80 4.00 8.06
N ALA A 243 -10.12 4.83 8.86
CA ALA A 243 -10.10 6.27 8.64
C ALA A 243 -9.48 6.65 7.28
N ALA A 244 -8.37 6.02 6.88
CA ALA A 244 -7.73 6.30 5.60
C ALA A 244 -8.63 5.90 4.41
N ILE A 245 -9.36 4.79 4.49
CA ILE A 245 -10.33 4.40 3.44
C ILE A 245 -11.47 5.41 3.34
N LEU A 246 -12.05 5.82 4.48
CA LEU A 246 -13.10 6.83 4.51
C LEU A 246 -12.59 8.18 3.99
N LEU A 247 -11.35 8.55 4.33
CA LEU A 247 -10.68 9.75 3.84
C LEU A 247 -10.47 9.68 2.32
N LEU A 248 -10.02 8.54 1.80
CA LEU A 248 -9.88 8.28 0.36
C LEU A 248 -11.22 8.42 -0.36
N MET A 249 -12.30 7.85 0.19
CA MET A 249 -13.64 8.02 -0.36
C MET A 249 -14.10 9.48 -0.38
N ALA A 250 -13.84 10.22 0.69
CA ALA A 250 -14.15 11.65 0.76
C ALA A 250 -13.38 12.45 -0.30
N LEU A 251 -12.10 12.11 -0.54
CA LEU A 251 -11.26 12.73 -1.55
C LEU A 251 -11.72 12.41 -2.98
N ILE A 252 -12.09 11.14 -3.25
CA ILE A 252 -12.65 10.72 -4.53
C ILE A 252 -13.94 11.50 -4.83
N LYS A 253 -14.86 11.58 -3.86
CA LYS A 253 -16.14 12.30 -4.01
C LYS A 253 -15.96 13.80 -4.30
N LYS A 254 -14.84 14.38 -3.85
CA LYS A 254 -14.49 15.80 -4.07
C LYS A 254 -13.72 16.06 -5.37
N GLY A 255 -13.38 15.02 -6.14
CA GLY A 255 -12.58 15.14 -7.37
C GLY A 255 -11.07 15.21 -7.13
N GLU A 256 -10.60 15.02 -5.91
CA GLU A 256 -9.17 15.07 -5.55
C GLU A 256 -8.43 13.75 -5.84
N ALA A 257 -9.10 12.76 -6.44
CA ALA A 257 -8.54 11.43 -6.71
C ALA A 257 -7.20 11.47 -7.47
N SER A 258 -7.07 12.37 -8.46
CA SER A 258 -5.83 12.52 -9.22
C SER A 258 -4.68 13.09 -8.38
N ARG A 259 -4.99 14.02 -7.46
CA ARG A 259 -4.01 14.61 -6.54
C ARG A 259 -3.54 13.57 -5.52
N VAL A 260 -4.47 12.80 -4.95
CA VAL A 260 -4.15 11.69 -4.03
C VAL A 260 -3.30 10.63 -4.73
N ALA A 261 -3.69 10.19 -5.93
CA ALA A 261 -2.92 9.26 -6.76
C ALA A 261 -1.46 9.71 -6.96
N SER A 262 -1.26 11.01 -7.21
CA SER A 262 0.07 11.59 -7.39
C SER A 262 0.87 11.67 -6.09
N LEU A 263 0.19 11.91 -4.97
CA LEU A 263 0.83 12.03 -3.66
C LEU A 263 1.24 10.67 -3.08
N PHE A 264 0.66 9.56 -3.53
CA PHE A 264 1.15 8.22 -3.18
C PHE A 264 2.63 8.00 -3.54
N TYR A 265 3.21 8.74 -4.49
CA TYR A 265 4.65 8.67 -4.79
C TYR A 265 5.53 9.25 -3.70
N LEU A 266 4.95 9.99 -2.76
CA LEU A 266 5.64 10.46 -1.56
C LEU A 266 5.63 9.41 -0.45
N VAL A 267 4.92 8.29 -0.58
CA VAL A 267 4.91 7.24 0.45
C VAL A 267 6.32 6.71 0.72
N PRO A 268 7.13 6.28 -0.27
CA PRO A 268 8.49 5.81 0.02
C PRO A 268 9.39 6.80 0.75
N PRO A 269 9.55 8.07 0.30
CA PRO A 269 10.40 9.03 1.01
C PRO A 269 9.85 9.40 2.38
N VAL A 270 8.52 9.49 2.55
CA VAL A 270 7.92 9.73 3.86
C VAL A 270 8.15 8.55 4.80
N THR A 271 8.00 7.31 4.32
CA THR A 271 8.33 6.11 5.11
C THR A 271 9.80 6.09 5.49
N ALA A 272 10.72 6.42 4.57
CA ALA A 272 12.15 6.47 4.87
C ALA A 272 12.47 7.51 5.95
N LEU A 273 11.86 8.69 5.90
CA LEU A 273 12.00 9.72 6.94
C LEU A 273 11.42 9.28 8.28
N GLN A 274 10.25 8.63 8.28
CA GLN A 274 9.64 8.07 9.48
C GLN A 274 10.51 6.97 10.09
N ALA A 275 11.07 6.09 9.27
CA ALA A 275 11.91 4.99 9.72
C ALA A 275 13.28 5.46 10.22
N TRP A 276 13.85 6.50 9.59
CA TRP A 276 15.05 7.16 10.09
C TRP A 276 14.82 7.78 11.46
N TRP A 277 13.72 8.52 11.65
CA TRP A 277 13.43 9.15 12.94
C TRP A 277 13.12 8.10 14.02
N LEU A 278 12.26 7.12 13.74
CA LEU A 278 11.73 6.23 14.77
C LEU A 278 12.62 5.02 15.08
N PHE A 279 13.43 4.58 14.11
CA PHE A 279 14.21 3.34 14.21
C PHE A 279 15.69 3.52 13.83
N ASP A 280 16.14 4.76 13.64
CA ASP A 280 17.50 5.08 13.19
C ASP A 280 17.89 4.39 11.86
N GLU A 281 16.91 4.05 11.00
CA GLU A 281 17.19 3.48 9.67
C GLU A 281 17.84 4.53 8.78
N ARG A 282 19.13 4.36 8.46
CA ARG A 282 19.89 5.28 7.61
C ARG A 282 19.96 4.78 6.19
N LEU A 283 19.65 5.65 5.23
CA LEU A 283 19.97 5.46 3.82
C LEU A 283 21.26 6.23 3.51
N PRO A 284 22.30 5.57 2.96
CA PRO A 284 23.48 6.27 2.45
C PRO A 284 23.12 7.31 1.41
N VAL A 285 24.03 8.25 1.15
CA VAL A 285 23.83 9.28 0.11
C VAL A 285 23.49 8.65 -1.24
N LEU A 286 24.18 7.57 -1.62
CA LEU A 286 23.88 6.83 -2.85
C LEU A 286 22.45 6.24 -2.83
N GLY A 287 21.99 5.75 -1.68
CA GLY A 287 20.62 5.27 -1.50
C GLY A 287 19.58 6.37 -1.60
N LEU A 288 19.87 7.57 -1.08
CA LEU A 288 19.01 8.74 -1.25
C LEU A 288 18.93 9.17 -2.71
N VAL A 289 20.06 9.20 -3.42
CA VAL A 289 20.10 9.49 -4.87
C VAL A 289 19.30 8.46 -5.65
N GLY A 290 19.50 7.17 -5.38
CA GLY A 290 18.75 6.08 -6.00
C GLY A 290 17.24 6.19 -5.77
N MET A 291 16.82 6.56 -4.56
CA MET A 291 15.41 6.81 -4.24
C MET A 291 14.84 7.97 -5.06
N VAL A 292 15.56 9.09 -5.18
CA VAL A 292 15.12 10.23 -6.01
C VAL A 292 14.99 9.81 -7.47
N VAL A 293 15.97 9.07 -8.01
CA VAL A 293 15.95 8.56 -9.39
C VAL A 293 14.76 7.63 -9.63
N ALA A 294 14.48 6.72 -8.68
CA ALA A 294 13.33 5.81 -8.77
C ALA A 294 11.99 6.57 -8.77
N ILE A 295 11.84 7.57 -7.90
CA ILE A 295 10.64 8.42 -7.84
C ILE A 295 10.44 9.18 -9.16
N ILE A 296 11.51 9.74 -9.74
CA ILE A 296 11.43 10.42 -11.05
C ILE A 296 10.94 9.44 -12.11
N GLY A 297 11.48 8.22 -12.14
CA GLY A 297 11.05 7.16 -13.05
C GLY A 297 9.55 6.86 -12.93
N VAL A 298 9.06 6.66 -11.70
CA VAL A 298 7.64 6.43 -11.41
C VAL A 298 6.76 7.60 -11.88
N VAL A 299 7.16 8.84 -11.58
CA VAL A 299 6.42 10.05 -11.97
C VAL A 299 6.34 10.17 -13.50
N MET A 300 7.39 9.78 -14.23
CA MET A 300 7.38 9.77 -15.68
C MET A 300 6.42 8.75 -16.28
N VAL A 301 6.28 7.57 -15.64
CA VAL A 301 5.36 6.52 -16.09
C VAL A 301 3.90 6.90 -15.90
N VAL A 302 3.57 7.53 -14.77
CA VAL A 302 2.16 7.75 -14.40
C VAL A 302 1.59 9.08 -14.88
N ARG A 303 2.42 10.12 -15.06
CA ARG A 303 1.92 11.38 -15.63
C ARG A 303 1.50 11.16 -17.09
N LYS A 304 0.21 11.23 -17.37
CA LYS A 304 -0.31 11.29 -18.74
C LYS A 304 0.37 12.43 -19.52
N PRO A 305 0.69 12.26 -20.81
CA PRO A 305 1.12 13.37 -21.65
C PRO A 305 0.05 14.47 -21.57
N ALA A 306 0.47 15.72 -21.40
CA ALA A 306 -0.46 16.83 -21.62
C ALA A 306 -0.97 16.70 -23.06
N ASN A 307 -2.29 16.56 -23.24
CA ASN A 307 -2.87 16.71 -24.56
C ASN A 307 -2.38 18.06 -25.09
N LYS A 308 -1.59 18.05 -26.17
CA LYS A 308 -1.47 19.24 -27.00
C LYS A 308 -2.88 19.51 -27.48
N ALA A 309 -3.53 20.53 -26.91
CA ALA A 309 -4.73 21.09 -27.50
C ALA A 309 -4.34 21.48 -28.93
N GLY A 310 -4.87 20.74 -29.89
CA GLY A 310 -4.88 21.14 -31.29
C GLY A 310 -6.04 22.11 -31.51
#